data_AF-A0A2V9ABB9-F1
#
_entry.id   AF-A0A2V9ABB9-F1
#
_cell.length_a   1.000
_cell.length_b   1.000
_cell.length_c   1.000
_cell.angle_alpha   90.00
_cell.angle_beta   90.00
_cell.angle_gamma   90.00
#
_symmetry.space_group_name_H-M   'P 1'
#
loop_
_entity.id
_entity.type
_entity.pdbx_description
1 polymer ?
#
loop_
_entity_poly.entity_id
_entity_poly.type
_entity_poly.pdbx_seq_one_letter_code
_entity_poly.pdbx_strand_id
1 'polypeptide(L)' 'MSTQSKCELLSVQQVAELLQVPVSWVYGRLRKRSLERLPGYRLGKYWRFDREEVLAWLAQQRGNRKAA' A
#
# COMPACT_ATOMS: atom_id res chain seq x y z
N MET A 1 -8.59 -1.09 -28.11
CA MET A 1 -7.93 -1.63 -26.89
C MET A 1 -8.08 -0.58 -25.80
N SER A 2 -9.03 -0.77 -24.89
CA SER A 2 -9.41 0.24 -23.90
C SER A 2 -8.25 0.48 -22.93
N THR A 3 -7.64 1.66 -23.02
CA THR A 3 -6.75 2.21 -22.00
C THR A 3 -7.61 2.63 -20.81
N GLN A 4 -7.95 1.67 -19.94
CA GLN A 4 -8.65 1.98 -18.70
C GLN A 4 -7.67 2.71 -17.77
N SER A 5 -7.90 4.01 -17.58
CA SER A 5 -7.20 4.87 -16.63
C SER A 5 -7.22 4.23 -15.24
N LYS A 6 -6.05 3.80 -14.79
CA LYS A 6 -5.81 2.99 -13.59
C LYS A 6 -5.90 3.81 -12.30
N CYS A 7 -7.08 4.27 -11.92
CA CYS A 7 -7.36 4.51 -10.49
C CYS A 7 -7.86 3.19 -9.88
N GLU A 8 -7.00 2.17 -9.86
CA GLU A 8 -7.35 0.87 -9.29
C GLU A 8 -7.19 0.93 -7.77
N LEU A 9 -8.29 1.16 -7.07
CA LEU A 9 -8.33 1.03 -5.60
C LEU A 9 -8.18 -0.45 -5.23
N LEU A 10 -6.96 -0.82 -4.83
CA LEU A 10 -6.58 -2.15 -4.39
C LEU A 10 -7.14 -2.45 -3.00
N SER A 11 -7.53 -3.70 -2.77
CA SER A 11 -7.85 -4.20 -1.43
C SER A 11 -6.57 -4.58 -0.66
N VAL A 12 -6.70 -4.84 0.64
CA VAL A 12 -5.59 -5.36 1.47
C VAL A 12 -4.95 -6.60 0.82
N GLN A 13 -5.75 -7.49 0.22
CA GLN A 13 -5.26 -8.71 -0.43
C GLN A 13 -4.47 -8.38 -1.70
N GLN A 14 -5.00 -7.51 -2.56
CA GLN A 14 -4.30 -7.13 -3.79
C GLN A 14 -3.00 -6.37 -3.51
N VAL A 15 -2.96 -5.54 -2.47
CA VAL A 15 -1.72 -4.91 -2.00
C VAL A 15 -0.73 -5.96 -1.49
N ALA A 16 -1.22 -6.95 -0.73
CA ALA A 16 -0.38 -8.03 -0.23
C ALA A 16 0.25 -8.82 -1.39
N GLU A 17 -0.53 -9.15 -2.42
CA GLU A 17 -0.04 -9.80 -3.64
C GLU A 17 0.93 -8.91 -4.43
N LEU A 18 0.62 -7.62 -4.60
CA LEU A 18 1.46 -6.65 -5.29
C LEU A 18 2.85 -6.53 -4.64
N LEU A 19 2.88 -6.52 -3.31
CA LEU A 19 4.10 -6.42 -2.52
C LEU A 19 4.76 -7.79 -2.27
N GLN A 20 4.10 -8.89 -2.69
CA GLN A 20 4.45 -10.26 -2.32
C GLN A 20 4.68 -10.47 -0.82
N VAL A 21 3.83 -9.86 0.00
CA VAL A 21 3.84 -9.99 1.47
C VAL A 21 2.56 -10.67 1.96
N PRO A 22 2.56 -11.28 3.15
CA PRO A 22 1.32 -11.82 3.71
C PRO A 22 0.34 -10.71 4.11
N VAL A 23 -0.96 -10.97 3.98
CA VAL A 23 -2.05 -10.02 4.33
C VAL A 23 -1.96 -9.54 5.79
N SER A 24 -1.51 -10.41 6.70
CA SER A 24 -1.26 -10.08 8.11
C SER A 24 -0.22 -8.99 8.29
N TRP A 25 0.79 -8.93 7.41
CA TRP A 25 1.79 -7.86 7.41
C TRP A 25 1.17 -6.52 7.05
N VAL A 26 0.25 -6.49 6.07
CA VAL A 26 -0.47 -5.27 5.67
C VAL A 26 -1.34 -4.75 6.81
N TYR A 27 -2.06 -5.63 7.51
CA TYR A 27 -2.81 -5.27 8.72
C TYR A 27 -1.91 -4.76 9.86
N GLY A 28 -0.69 -5.30 9.99
CA GLY A 28 0.32 -4.79 10.91
C GLY A 28 0.79 -3.37 10.56
N ARG A 29 0.99 -3.09 9.27
CA ARG A 29 1.42 -1.77 8.76
C ARG A 29 0.34 -0.70 8.79
N LEU A 30 -0.92 -1.10 8.85
CA LEU A 30 -2.07 -0.22 9.02
C LEU A 30 -2.16 0.41 10.43
N ARG A 31 -1.44 -0.13 11.44
CA ARG A 31 -1.47 0.44 12.79
C ARG A 31 -0.71 1.76 12.88
N LYS A 32 -1.27 2.69 13.65
CA LYS A 32 -0.77 4.06 13.91
C LYS A 32 0.66 4.15 14.48
N ARG A 33 1.21 3.03 14.98
CA ARG A 33 2.55 2.93 15.59
C ARG A 33 3.62 2.35 14.66
N SER A 34 3.27 1.97 13.43
CA SER A 34 4.25 1.49 12.46
C SER A 34 5.00 2.69 11.88
N LEU A 35 6.33 2.69 11.99
CA LEU A 35 7.23 3.73 11.46
C LEU A 35 6.96 4.08 9.98
N GLU A 36 6.34 3.16 9.25
CA GLU A 36 6.22 3.19 7.79
C GLU A 36 4.77 2.81 7.44
N ARG A 37 3.85 3.73 7.74
CA ARG A 37 2.41 3.55 7.56
C ARG A 37 2.09 3.44 6.07
N LEU A 38 1.36 2.39 5.70
CA LEU A 38 0.90 2.20 4.33
C LEU A 38 -0.22 3.22 4.00
N PRO A 39 -0.16 3.92 2.85
CA PRO A 39 -1.16 4.90 2.45
C PRO A 39 -2.46 4.19 2.06
N GLY A 40 -3.37 4.07 3.02
CA GLY A 40 -4.66 3.40 2.86
C GLY A 40 -5.82 4.30 3.28
N TYR A 41 -6.88 4.26 2.48
CA TYR A 41 -8.17 4.90 2.73
C TYR A 41 -9.09 3.94 3.45
N ARG A 42 -9.62 4.37 4.60
CA ARG A 42 -10.64 3.63 5.33
C ARG A 42 -12.02 3.99 4.81
N LEU A 43 -12.62 3.12 3.98
CA LEU A 43 -14.00 3.24 3.54
C LEU A 43 -14.89 2.37 4.45
N GLY A 44 -15.24 2.92 5.61
CA GLY A 44 -16.07 2.25 6.61
C GLY A 44 -15.39 1.01 7.19
N LYS A 45 -15.90 -0.18 6.82
CA LYS A 45 -15.37 -1.50 7.21
C LYS A 45 -14.17 -1.93 6.34
N TYR A 46 -14.02 -1.34 5.16
CA TYR A 46 -13.03 -1.77 4.18
C TYR A 46 -11.83 -0.82 4.13
N TRP A 47 -10.67 -1.41 3.86
CA TRP A 47 -9.46 -0.67 3.53
C TRP A 47 -9.24 -0.74 2.03
N ARG A 48 -9.05 0.42 1.42
CA ARG A 48 -8.68 0.56 0.02
C ARG A 48 -7.36 1.31 -0.08
N PHE A 49 -6.58 0.97 -1.09
CA PHE A 49 -5.25 1.51 -1.31
C PHE A 49 -5.15 1.93 -2.74
N ASP A 50 -4.56 3.08 -2.99
CA ASP A 50 -4.23 3.46 -4.35
C ASP A 50 -2.92 2.78 -4.78
N ARG A 51 -2.91 2.19 -5.98
CA ARG A 51 -1.75 1.49 -6.50
C ARG A 51 -0.55 2.44 -6.67
N GLU A 52 -0.78 3.65 -7.15
CA GLU A 52 0.27 4.63 -7.39
C GLU A 52 0.86 5.12 -6.06
N GLU A 53 0.01 5.35 -5.05
CA GLU A 53 0.49 5.71 -3.71
C GLU A 53 1.31 4.60 -3.06
N VAL A 54 0.92 3.33 -3.18
CA VAL A 54 1.69 2.20 -2.65
C VAL A 54 3.07 2.11 -3.31
N LEU A 55 3.15 2.35 -4.63
CA LEU A 55 4.41 2.37 -5.37
C LEU A 55 5.28 3.58 -5.00
N ALA A 56 4.69 4.77 -4.87
CA ALA A 56 5.39 5.97 -4.43
C ALA A 56 5.92 5.82 -2.99
N TRP A 57 5.14 5.20 -2.11
CA TRP A 57 5.55 4.87 -0.75
C TRP A 57 6.75 3.93 -0.73
N LEU A 58 6.73 2.86 -1.55
CA LEU A 58 7.87 1.95 -1.73
C LEU A 58 9.13 2.70 -2.21
N ALA A 59 8.98 3.62 -3.15
CA ALA A 59 10.09 4.42 -3.67
C ALA A 59 10.71 5.31 -2.57
N GLN A 60 9.87 5.95 -1.75
CA GLN A 60 10.33 6.74 -0.59
C GLN A 60 11.03 5.86 0.46
N GLN A 61 10.51 4.67 0.71
CA GLN A 61 11.09 3.74 1.68
C GLN A 61 12.49 3.25 1.26
N ARG A 62 12.69 2.98 -0.05
CA ARG A 62 14.00 2.64 -0.61
C ARG A 62 15.02 3.78 -0.47
N GLY A 63 14.57 5.03 -0.56
CA GLY A 63 15.41 6.21 -0.35
C GLY A 63 15.83 6.38 1.12
N ASN A 64 14.90 6.20 2.05
CA ASN A 64 15.17 6.32 3.49
C ASN A 64 16.15 5.25 3.99
N ARG A 65 16.13 4.05 3.40
CA ARG A 65 17.02 2.94 3.78
C ARG A 65 18.46 3.06 3.25
N LYS A 66 18.74 4.03 2.36
CA LYS A 66 20.09 4.32 1.85
C LYS A 66 20.83 5.43 2.63
N ALA A 67 20.21 6.00 3.66
CA ALA A 67 20.80 7.05 4.50
C ALA A 67 21.30 6.54 5.87
N ALA A 68 21.45 5.22 6.04
CA ALA A 68 21.96 4.59 7.28
C ALA A 68 23.26 3.84 7.01
#